data_AF-A0A8T3P4N6-F1
#
_entry.id   AF-A0A8T3P4N6-F1
#
_cell.length_a   1.000
_cell.length_b   1.000
_cell.length_c   1.000
_cell.angle_alpha   90.00
_cell.angle_beta   90.00
_cell.angle_gamma   90.00
#
_symmetry.space_group_name_H-M   'P 1'
#
loop_
_entity.id
_entity.type
_entity.pdbx_description
1 polymer ?
#
loop_
_entity_poly.entity_id
_entity_poly.type
_entity_poly.pdbx_seq_one_letter_code
_entity_poly.pdbx_strand_id
1 'polypeptide(L)'
;MDQLFTLLPTDQEALREKEGFSLLDLQGVAQGRGHKAQGFRLEPEFLSKLKGPVIVFIRPRGYEHFAVLKGVRGEYVYLADPSRGNLRLATYRFMETWLDKSGTGIVFVVEGKDGELKTASPFAVSAEGLPAPELLSARQMLEASNSFARFPELLR
;
A
#
# COMPACT_ATOMS: atom_id res chain seq x y z
N MET A 1 -14.09 13.69 -11.81
CA MET A 1 -13.75 12.73 -10.74
C MET A 1 -14.63 11.47 -10.78
N ASP A 2 -15.24 11.12 -11.92
CA ASP A 2 -16.34 10.14 -11.98
C ASP A 2 -15.96 8.66 -12.13
N GLN A 3 -14.77 8.32 -12.63
CA GLN A 3 -14.50 6.93 -13.05
C GLN A 3 -14.05 5.97 -11.95
N LEU A 4 -13.75 6.47 -10.74
CA LEU A 4 -13.31 5.61 -9.64
C LEU A 4 -14.50 4.96 -8.91
N PHE A 5 -15.57 5.73 -8.69
CA PHE A 5 -16.76 5.28 -7.98
C PHE A 5 -17.62 4.32 -8.80
N THR A 6 -17.59 4.40 -10.14
CA THR A 6 -18.34 3.47 -11.01
C THR A 6 -17.94 2.00 -10.82
N LEU A 7 -16.70 1.74 -10.38
CA LEU A 7 -16.18 0.40 -10.18
C LEU A 7 -16.40 -0.11 -8.75
N LEU A 8 -16.99 0.70 -7.87
CA LEU A 8 -17.24 0.37 -6.47
C LEU A 8 -18.75 0.38 -6.17
N PRO A 9 -19.20 -0.41 -5.18
CA PRO A 9 -20.58 -0.37 -4.72
C PRO A 9 -20.98 1.03 -4.23
N THR A 10 -22.14 1.53 -4.68
CA THR A 10 -22.62 2.90 -4.38
C THR A 10 -23.15 3.05 -2.94
N ASP A 11 -23.48 1.95 -2.27
CA ASP A 11 -24.04 1.94 -0.90
C ASP A 11 -23.05 2.39 0.18
N GLN A 12 -21.76 2.40 -0.13
CA GLN A 12 -20.69 2.81 0.79
C GLN A 12 -20.03 4.16 0.40
N GLU A 13 -20.60 4.94 -0.53
CA GLU A 13 -20.03 6.23 -0.97
C GLU A 13 -19.87 7.22 0.18
N ALA A 14 -20.92 7.43 0.97
CA ALA A 14 -20.90 8.34 2.11
C ALA A 14 -19.90 7.93 3.20
N LEU A 15 -19.57 6.64 3.30
CA LEU A 15 -18.54 6.14 4.20
C LEU A 15 -17.14 6.48 3.66
N ARG A 16 -16.91 6.29 2.36
CA ARG A 16 -15.63 6.60 1.71
C ARG A 16 -15.31 8.09 1.71
N GLU A 17 -16.32 8.95 1.58
CA GLU A 17 -16.14 10.40 1.72
C GLU A 17 -15.66 10.81 3.12
N LYS A 18 -16.07 10.05 4.14
CA LYS A 18 -15.74 10.35 5.56
C LYS A 18 -14.45 9.67 6.03
N GLU A 19 -14.24 8.41 5.63
CA GLU A 19 -13.20 7.54 6.17
C GLU A 19 -12.09 7.24 5.14
N GLY A 20 -12.24 7.67 3.89
CA GLY A 20 -11.30 7.38 2.81
C GLY A 20 -11.49 5.99 2.19
N PHE A 21 -10.54 5.59 1.34
CA PHE A 21 -10.58 4.31 0.63
C PHE A 21 -9.88 3.20 1.42
N SER A 22 -10.45 2.00 1.41
CA SER A 22 -9.82 0.82 1.99
C SER A 22 -8.87 0.10 1.02
N LEU A 23 -8.00 -0.78 1.54
CA LEU A 23 -7.24 -1.70 0.68
C LEU A 23 -8.17 -2.61 -0.14
N LEU A 24 -9.33 -2.95 0.42
CA LEU A 24 -10.35 -3.73 -0.27
C LEU A 24 -10.99 -2.94 -1.43
N ASP A 25 -11.24 -1.64 -1.25
CA ASP A 25 -11.69 -0.76 -2.33
C ASP A 25 -10.62 -0.65 -3.44
N LEU A 26 -9.35 -0.49 -3.06
CA LEU A 26 -8.24 -0.49 -4.01
C LEU A 26 -8.15 -1.81 -4.80
N GLN A 27 -8.41 -2.94 -4.13
CA GLN A 27 -8.49 -4.25 -4.79
C GLN A 27 -9.65 -4.30 -5.79
N GLY A 28 -10.85 -3.86 -5.39
CA GLY A 28 -12.02 -3.83 -6.27
C GLY A 28 -11.78 -2.98 -7.53
N VAL A 29 -11.21 -1.77 -7.37
CA VAL A 29 -10.89 -0.88 -8.50
C VAL A 29 -9.83 -1.49 -9.41
N ALA A 30 -8.78 -2.09 -8.85
CA ALA A 30 -7.73 -2.72 -9.64
C ALA A 30 -8.27 -3.92 -10.45
N GLN A 31 -9.06 -4.79 -9.81
CA GLN A 31 -9.70 -5.94 -10.44
C GLN A 31 -10.71 -5.52 -11.52
N GLY A 32 -11.53 -4.49 -11.26
CA GLY A 32 -12.44 -3.91 -12.24
C GLY A 32 -11.73 -3.34 -13.48
N ARG A 33 -10.45 -2.99 -13.37
CA ARG A 33 -9.59 -2.55 -14.49
C ARG A 33 -8.80 -3.70 -15.15
N GLY A 34 -9.02 -4.94 -14.71
CA GLY A 34 -8.38 -6.15 -15.23
C GLY A 34 -6.99 -6.42 -14.65
N HIS A 35 -6.63 -5.79 -13.53
CA HIS A 35 -5.38 -6.08 -12.81
C HIS A 35 -5.60 -7.15 -11.73
N LYS A 36 -4.58 -7.93 -11.42
CA LYS A 36 -4.56 -8.71 -10.18
C LYS A 36 -4.00 -7.84 -9.08
N ALA A 37 -4.68 -7.80 -7.94
CA ALA A 37 -4.28 -6.99 -6.81
C ALA A 37 -4.47 -7.73 -5.50
N GLN A 38 -3.47 -7.65 -4.62
CA GLN A 38 -3.44 -8.44 -3.40
C GLN A 38 -2.64 -7.75 -2.29
N GLY A 39 -3.20 -7.78 -1.07
CA GLY A 39 -2.53 -7.33 0.14
C GLY A 39 -1.72 -8.46 0.78
N PHE A 40 -0.54 -8.12 1.28
CA PHE A 40 0.37 -9.01 2.00
C PHE A 40 0.89 -8.36 3.27
N ARG A 41 1.10 -9.17 4.30
CA ARG A 41 1.87 -8.80 5.48
C ARG A 41 3.30 -9.31 5.31
N LEU A 42 4.27 -8.44 5.58
CA LEU A 42 5.68 -8.70 5.38
C LEU A 42 6.50 -8.38 6.62
N GLU A 43 7.46 -9.25 6.89
CA GLU A 43 8.55 -8.97 7.82
C GLU A 43 9.53 -7.93 7.22
N PRO A 44 10.19 -7.11 8.06
CA PRO A 44 11.07 -6.03 7.60
C PRO A 44 12.20 -6.48 6.66
N GLU A 45 12.73 -7.68 6.86
CA GLU A 45 13.85 -8.25 6.11
C GLU A 45 13.50 -8.47 4.63
N PHE A 46 12.21 -8.67 4.33
CA PHE A 46 11.71 -8.89 2.97
C PHE A 46 11.44 -7.60 2.20
N LEU A 47 11.41 -6.44 2.87
CA LEU A 47 11.20 -5.15 2.21
C LEU A 47 12.21 -4.91 1.08
N SER A 48 13.48 -5.25 1.34
CA SER A 48 14.55 -5.08 0.38
C SER A 48 14.43 -5.97 -0.85
N LYS A 49 13.60 -7.02 -0.84
CA LYS A 49 13.49 -8.02 -1.91
C LYS A 49 12.31 -7.77 -2.86
N LEU A 50 11.57 -6.67 -2.67
CA LEU A 50 10.40 -6.36 -3.48
C LEU A 50 10.80 -5.92 -4.90
N LYS A 51 10.24 -6.58 -5.92
CA LYS A 51 10.62 -6.46 -7.35
C LYS A 51 9.97 -5.27 -8.10
N GLY A 52 9.33 -4.31 -7.44
CA GLY A 52 8.70 -3.22 -8.17
C GLY A 52 8.00 -2.19 -7.30
N PRO A 53 7.36 -1.18 -7.93
CA PRO A 53 6.56 -0.23 -7.21
C PRO A 53 5.37 -0.94 -6.58
N VAL A 54 5.29 -0.94 -5.26
CA VAL A 54 4.18 -1.50 -4.49
C VAL A 54 3.52 -0.40 -3.67
N ILE A 55 2.24 -0.55 -3.37
CA ILE A 55 1.56 0.34 -2.45
C ILE A 55 1.90 -0.13 -1.03
N VAL A 56 2.21 0.80 -0.14
CA VAL A 56 2.52 0.53 1.27
C VAL A 56 1.58 1.33 2.15
N PHE A 57 1.23 0.75 3.29
CA PHE A 57 0.44 1.41 4.32
C PHE A 57 1.37 1.97 5.40
N ILE A 58 1.42 3.29 5.56
CA ILE A 58 2.35 3.98 6.47
C ILE A 58 1.59 4.87 7.46
N ARG A 59 2.20 5.10 8.62
CA ARG A 59 1.64 5.87 9.74
C ARG A 59 2.57 6.99 10.24
N PRO A 60 3.09 7.89 9.40
CA PRO A 60 3.96 8.96 9.87
C PRO A 60 3.25 9.87 10.88
N ARG A 61 3.80 9.97 12.09
CA ARG A 61 3.30 10.87 13.17
C ARG A 61 1.83 10.65 13.53
N GLY A 62 1.35 9.41 13.42
CA GLY A 62 -0.03 9.06 13.75
C GLY A 62 -1.05 9.37 12.66
N TYR A 63 -0.61 9.91 11.51
CA TYR A 63 -1.43 10.03 10.32
C TYR A 63 -1.23 8.79 9.45
N GLU A 64 -2.29 8.06 9.16
CA GLU A 64 -2.25 6.85 8.36
C GLU A 64 -2.57 7.19 6.92
N HIS A 65 -1.80 6.66 5.97
CA HIS A 65 -2.09 6.79 4.53
C HIS A 65 -1.35 5.76 3.67
N PHE A 66 -1.73 5.72 2.39
CA PHE A 66 -1.07 4.93 1.37
C PHE A 66 0.01 5.74 0.64
N ALA A 67 1.17 5.13 0.44
CA ALA A 67 2.23 5.66 -0.42
C ALA A 67 2.69 4.57 -1.39
N VAL A 68 3.38 4.97 -2.46
CA VAL A 68 4.00 4.01 -3.38
C VAL A 68 5.47 3.84 -3.00
N LEU A 69 5.85 2.65 -2.56
CA LEU A 69 7.24 2.25 -2.43
C LEU A 69 7.80 1.97 -3.82
N LYS A 70 8.67 2.84 -4.33
CA LYS A 70 9.30 2.68 -5.65
C LYS A 70 10.41 1.63 -5.63
N GLY A 71 11.06 1.48 -4.48
CA GLY A 71 12.07 0.48 -4.18
C GLY A 71 13.04 0.92 -3.08
N VAL A 72 13.99 0.03 -2.78
CA VAL A 72 15.02 0.21 -1.74
C VAL A 72 16.38 0.14 -2.40
N ARG A 73 17.28 1.08 -2.07
CA ARG A 73 18.66 1.10 -2.59
C ARG A 73 19.63 1.52 -1.51
N GLY A 74 20.49 0.60 -1.11
CA GLY A 74 21.37 0.77 0.05
C GLY A 74 20.54 1.03 1.30
N GLU A 75 20.93 2.04 2.08
CA GLU A 75 20.26 2.44 3.33
C GLU A 75 19.04 3.36 3.12
N TYR A 76 18.55 3.49 1.88
CA TYR A 76 17.49 4.43 1.53
C TYR A 76 16.29 3.76 0.87
N VAL A 77 15.11 4.18 1.32
CA VAL A 77 13.80 3.86 0.78
C VAL A 77 13.29 5.03 -0.07
N TYR A 78 12.79 4.74 -1.26
CA TYR A 78 12.26 5.72 -2.20
C TYR A 78 10.74 5.60 -2.25
N LEU A 79 10.03 6.65 -1.81
CA LEU A 79 8.57 6.69 -1.79
C LEU A 79 8.04 7.73 -2.78
N ALA A 80 6.87 7.47 -3.33
CA ALA A 80 5.98 8.46 -3.94
C ALA A 80 4.76 8.60 -3.02
N ASP A 81 4.76 9.64 -2.21
CA ASP A 81 3.71 9.96 -1.24
C ASP A 81 2.75 10.99 -1.87
N PRO A 82 1.44 10.71 -1.97
CA PRO A 82 0.47 11.65 -2.54
C PRO A 82 0.45 13.03 -1.85
N SER A 83 0.75 13.06 -0.55
CA SER A 83 0.71 14.30 0.26
C SER A 83 2.03 15.08 0.23
N ARG A 84 3.16 14.41 -0.07
CA ARG A 84 4.51 14.97 0.08
C ARG A 84 5.39 14.87 -1.17
N GLY A 85 4.88 14.26 -2.24
CA GLY A 85 5.63 14.01 -3.46
C GLY A 85 6.63 12.85 -3.35
N ASN A 86 7.69 12.90 -4.17
CA ASN A 86 8.75 11.88 -4.12
C ASN A 86 9.69 12.12 -2.93
N LEU A 87 9.85 11.12 -2.07
CA LEU A 87 10.66 11.16 -0.86
C LEU A 87 11.80 10.15 -0.92
N ARG A 88 12.93 10.51 -0.30
CA ARG A 88 14.02 9.59 0.04
C ARG A 88 14.15 9.56 1.55
N LEU A 89 13.92 8.41 2.16
CA LEU A 89 14.00 8.20 3.60
C LEU A 89 15.09 7.20 3.93
N ALA A 90 15.76 7.36 5.07
CA ALA A 90 16.60 6.29 5.59
C ALA A 90 15.71 5.09 5.97
N THR A 91 16.18 3.86 5.74
CA THR A 91 15.39 2.64 5.97
C THR A 91 14.81 2.59 7.37
N TYR A 92 15.60 2.91 8.40
CA TYR A 92 15.10 2.91 9.79
C TYR A 92 13.93 3.88 10.01
N ARG A 93 13.95 5.07 9.39
CA ARG A 93 12.84 6.04 9.45
C ARG A 93 11.60 5.54 8.75
N PHE A 94 11.77 4.82 7.64
CA PHE A 94 10.65 4.19 6.97
C PHE A 94 10.01 3.11 7.85
N MET A 95 10.83 2.25 8.49
CA MET A 95 10.34 1.19 9.39
C MET A 95 9.52 1.74 10.55
N GLU A 96 9.95 2.85 11.17
CA GLU A 96 9.18 3.55 12.22
C GLU A 96 7.76 3.91 11.80
N THR A 97 7.53 4.13 10.49
CA THR A 97 6.22 4.49 9.94
C THR A 97 5.45 3.31 9.36
N TRP A 98 6.14 2.29 8.87
CA TRP A 98 5.52 1.20 8.11
C TRP A 98 5.13 0.00 8.99
N LEU A 99 5.92 -0.30 10.02
CA LEU A 99 5.66 -1.44 10.89
C LEU A 99 4.51 -1.14 11.86
N ASP A 100 3.67 -2.14 12.08
CA ASP A 100 2.65 -2.09 13.12
C ASP A 100 3.16 -2.66 14.45
N LYS A 101 2.26 -2.78 15.44
CA LYS A 101 2.60 -3.27 16.79
C LYS A 101 3.14 -4.70 16.82
N SER A 102 2.89 -5.49 15.77
CA SER A 102 3.43 -6.85 15.62
C SER A 102 4.84 -6.89 15.03
N GLY A 103 5.39 -5.74 14.60
CA GLY A 103 6.70 -5.68 13.95
C GLY A 103 6.68 -5.98 12.45
N THR A 104 5.49 -6.16 11.86
CA THR A 104 5.30 -6.42 10.42
C THR A 104 4.67 -5.22 9.73
N GLY A 105 4.88 -5.11 8.42
CA GLY A 105 4.31 -4.06 7.60
C GLY A 105 3.37 -4.60 6.52
N ILE A 106 2.45 -3.75 6.05
CA ILE A 106 1.50 -4.11 4.99
C ILE A 106 1.97 -3.56 3.65
N VAL A 107 2.00 -4.42 2.64
CA VAL A 107 2.16 -4.05 1.24
C VAL A 107 0.95 -4.48 0.43
N PHE A 108 0.68 -3.76 -0.63
CA PHE A 108 -0.37 -4.04 -1.57
C PHE A 108 0.21 -4.03 -2.98
N VAL A 109 0.15 -5.20 -3.61
CA VAL A 109 0.79 -5.50 -4.88
C VAL A 109 -0.28 -5.43 -5.96
N VAL A 110 0.00 -4.69 -7.03
CA VAL A 110 -0.85 -4.61 -8.21
C VAL A 110 -0.03 -5.11 -9.40
N GLU A 111 -0.41 -6.26 -9.93
CA GLU A 111 0.25 -6.88 -11.08
C GLU A 111 -0.30 -6.28 -12.39
N GLY A 112 0.54 -6.29 -13.43
CA GLY A 112 0.10 -6.01 -14.79
C GLY A 112 -0.97 -7.01 -15.24
N LYS A 113 -1.67 -6.68 -16.33
CA LYS A 113 -2.67 -7.58 -16.96
C LYS A 113 -2.05 -8.93 -17.37
N ASP A 114 -0.74 -8.92 -17.63
CA ASP A 114 0.04 -10.08 -18.04
C ASP A 114 0.56 -10.91 -16.84
N GLY A 115 0.21 -10.53 -15.60
CA GLY A 115 0.64 -11.21 -14.37
C GLY A 115 2.04 -10.83 -13.87
N GLU A 116 2.75 -9.96 -14.58
CA GLU A 116 4.05 -9.47 -14.14
C GLU A 116 3.94 -8.11 -13.43
N LEU A 117 4.69 -7.96 -12.33
CA LEU A 117 4.99 -6.64 -11.82
C LEU A 117 5.86 -5.92 -12.84
N LYS A 118 5.47 -4.70 -13.23
CA LYS A 118 6.31 -3.88 -14.10
C LYS A 118 7.63 -3.56 -13.39
N THR A 119 8.65 -4.36 -13.68
CA THR A 119 10.04 -4.27 -13.18
C THR A 119 10.82 -3.11 -13.76
N ALA A 120 10.18 -2.24 -14.56
CA ALA A 120 10.79 -1.05 -15.16
C ALA A 120 11.21 0.04 -14.13
N SER A 121 11.15 -0.24 -12.83
CA SER A 121 11.66 0.65 -11.80
C SER A 121 13.18 0.50 -11.71
N PRO A 122 13.98 1.59 -11.80
CA PRO A 122 15.42 1.56 -11.55
C PRO A 122 15.77 1.21 -10.09
N PHE A 123 14.76 0.95 -9.25
CA PHE A 123 14.87 0.57 -7.85
C PHE A 123 14.29 -0.84 -7.56
N ALA A 124 13.93 -1.62 -8.58
CA ALA A 124 13.45 -2.99 -8.39
C ALA A 124 14.60 -3.88 -7.86
N VAL A 125 14.34 -4.63 -6.78
CA VAL A 125 15.31 -5.54 -6.18
C VAL A 125 14.84 -6.99 -6.31
N SER A 126 15.77 -7.92 -6.50
CA SER A 126 15.47 -9.33 -6.77
C SER A 126 14.84 -10.08 -5.57
N ALA A 127 13.61 -10.56 -5.78
CA ALA A 127 12.83 -11.49 -4.94
C ALA A 127 13.38 -12.92 -4.81
N GLU A 128 14.70 -13.14 -4.86
CA GLU A 128 15.25 -14.48 -4.61
C GLU A 128 15.13 -14.84 -3.12
N GLY A 129 14.52 -16.00 -2.82
CA GLY A 129 14.40 -16.53 -1.46
C GLY A 129 13.39 -15.79 -0.56
N LEU A 130 12.23 -15.40 -1.09
CA LEU A 130 11.09 -14.99 -0.26
C LEU A 130 10.35 -16.24 0.26
N PRO A 131 10.08 -16.38 1.58
CA PRO A 131 9.02 -17.27 2.04
C PRO A 131 7.69 -16.75 1.51
N ALA A 132 6.69 -17.63 1.38
CA ALA A 132 5.35 -17.22 0.96
C ALA A 132 4.83 -16.16 1.94
N PRO A 133 4.65 -14.90 1.51
CA PRO A 133 4.20 -13.85 2.40
C PRO A 133 2.78 -14.12 2.87
N GLU A 134 2.43 -13.67 4.08
CA GLU A 134 1.08 -13.88 4.61
C GLU A 134 0.08 -13.08 3.77
N LEU A 135 -0.86 -13.80 3.16
CA LEU A 135 -1.93 -13.24 2.36
C LEU A 135 -2.97 -12.56 3.26
N LEU A 136 -3.28 -11.29 3.01
CA LEU A 136 -4.34 -10.61 3.75
C LEU A 136 -5.72 -11.04 3.23
N SER A 137 -6.59 -11.44 4.14
CA SER A 137 -8.02 -11.63 3.88
C SER A 137 -8.73 -10.29 3.62
N ALA A 138 -9.90 -10.33 2.98
CA ALA A 138 -10.72 -9.14 2.74
C ALA A 138 -11.04 -8.36 4.04
N ARG A 139 -11.29 -9.08 5.13
CA ARG A 139 -11.54 -8.48 6.45
C ARG A 139 -10.31 -7.76 6.99
N GLN A 140 -9.13 -8.37 6.92
CA GLN A 140 -7.88 -7.74 7.35
C GLN A 140 -7.52 -6.53 6.48
N MET A 141 -7.79 -6.59 5.17
CA MET A 141 -7.60 -5.45 4.27
C MET A 141 -8.51 -4.27 4.63
N LEU A 142 -9.76 -4.54 5.01
CA LEU A 142 -10.70 -3.52 5.48
C LEU A 142 -10.29 -2.96 6.85
N GLU A 143 -9.91 -3.81 7.80
CA GLU A 143 -9.51 -3.41 9.15
C GLU A 143 -8.22 -2.58 9.17
N ALA A 144 -7.26 -2.88 8.28
CA ALA A 144 -6.05 -2.09 8.11
C ALA A 144 -6.36 -0.63 7.75
N SER A 145 -7.44 -0.40 6.99
CA SER A 145 -7.91 0.94 6.62
C SER A 145 -8.94 1.55 7.58
N ASN A 146 -9.68 0.77 8.36
CA ASN A 146 -10.66 1.35 9.32
C ASN A 146 -10.01 2.24 10.38
N SER A 147 -8.69 2.28 10.47
CA SER A 147 -7.99 3.24 11.34
C SER A 147 -7.98 4.68 10.75
N PHE A 148 -8.21 4.86 9.44
CA PHE A 148 -8.49 6.17 8.82
C PHE A 148 -9.74 6.85 9.40
N ALA A 149 -10.75 6.06 9.81
CA ALA A 149 -12.02 6.53 10.37
C ALA A 149 -11.89 7.29 11.70
N ARG A 150 -10.73 7.23 12.36
CA ARG A 150 -10.53 7.86 13.68
C ARG A 150 -10.25 9.36 13.65
N PHE A 151 -10.11 9.98 12.48
CA PHE A 151 -9.77 11.41 12.40
C PHE A 151 -10.60 12.17 11.34
N PRO A 152 -11.88 12.48 11.64
CA PRO A 152 -12.74 13.27 10.74
C PRO A 152 -12.30 14.74 10.57
N GLU A 153 -11.26 15.20 11.27
CA GLU A 153 -10.86 16.62 11.27
C GLU A 153 -9.84 17.03 10.19
N LEU A 154 -9.32 16.09 9.40
CA LEU A 154 -8.26 16.37 8.41
C LEU A 154 -8.76 16.52 6.96
N LEU A 155 -10.08 16.62 6.75
CA LEU A 155 -10.68 16.95 5.44
C LEU A 155 -11.15 18.42 5.36
N ARG A 156 -10.46 19.35 6.03
CA ARG A 156 -10.69 20.80 5.87
C ARG A 156 -9.58 21.46 5.07
#